data_AF-A0A841BEF5-F1
#
_entry.id   AF-A0A841BEF5-F1
#
_cell.length_a   1.000
_cell.length_b   1.000
_cell.length_c   1.000
_cell.angle_alpha   90.00
_cell.angle_beta   90.00
_cell.angle_gamma   90.00
#
_symmetry.space_group_name_H-M   'P 1'
#
loop_
_entity.id
_entity.type
_entity.pdbx_description
1 polymer ?
#
loop_
_entity_poly.entity_id
_entity_poly.type
_entity_poly.pdbx_seq_one_letter_code
_entity_poly.pdbx_strand_id
1 'polypeptide(L)'
;MGAESLRPAQETVLRDIVGLLKSGRSAVVNLTGPLGVGKTTVLTALTRTPWMLENPGSAAVVDGADHPGAVATLVGTPTVVASRRPLPFADVTVELPRWENAEIRTLAERHGISRAADVDVVVRLSGGLPLVARCLCQALRKPVSAAVPGALADQALREILARLRSEPQDGTTGKLLDALAVVGYGDEELLAELVEAPRDQDWFAAVSDLSLVTATATGLAVIDPFQALLDLKHRWRRPVARRAALAKAVTRNRHLLATTADGPTRDALIGHSLFLSDDPEVRQALFPTGVHSPRVRPAEREDHDRIGELVHAWARRGELDTGRCERLLDTWLTHGADGFHLVCDPDDHPVGMTYIPRITEESIAAIEPIVQQHTADLTDSPGGVFVGLAISEQDRPASHAALLRHILISGVSEGRAIIATPWPEYQRLARRFGFAHHGDARHDPYDCGRRSEIYHHRFTPAELPAWLDRLSALGSATPGPGPRWYTGQVKKALALLHDPARLADSPLTALPGVGGAEGLRALLVTAIDELIASGEPATAQAGRVLHAYYLRRRTNHLGAATRLHLSRATYFRRLDHGITLLAERFLGAGSTRHSAGGSP
;
A
#
# COMPACT_ATOMS: atom_id res chain seq x y z
N MET A 1 -18.89 -3.88 -31.91
CA MET A 1 -17.64 -3.55 -31.19
C MET A 1 -16.56 -3.40 -32.24
N GLY A 2 -15.99 -2.21 -32.42
CA GLY A 2 -14.81 -2.05 -33.29
C GLY A 2 -13.70 -2.97 -32.79
N ALA A 3 -12.96 -3.61 -33.70
CA ALA A 3 -11.81 -4.41 -33.33
C ALA A 3 -10.84 -3.52 -32.55
N GLU A 4 -10.64 -3.82 -31.28
CA GLU A 4 -9.72 -3.06 -30.47
C GLU A 4 -8.31 -3.37 -30.96
N SER A 5 -7.59 -2.34 -31.42
CA SER A 5 -6.20 -2.49 -31.85
C SER A 5 -5.38 -3.10 -30.73
N LEU A 6 -4.55 -4.07 -31.08
CA LEU A 6 -3.56 -4.61 -30.16
C LEU A 6 -2.60 -3.51 -29.70
N ARG A 7 -2.04 -3.72 -28.52
CA ARG A 7 -0.95 -2.90 -27.95
C ARG A 7 0.41 -3.44 -28.37
N PRO A 8 1.49 -2.63 -28.32
CA PRO A 8 2.83 -3.10 -28.67
C PRO A 8 3.24 -4.40 -27.96
N ALA A 9 3.01 -4.49 -26.65
CA ALA A 9 3.32 -5.72 -25.90
C ALA A 9 2.47 -6.92 -26.33
N GLN A 10 1.19 -6.69 -26.66
CA GLN A 10 0.30 -7.73 -27.15
C GLN A 10 0.65 -8.18 -28.58
N GLU A 11 1.13 -7.26 -29.41
CA GLU A 11 1.63 -7.54 -30.76
C GLU A 11 2.92 -8.37 -30.72
N THR A 12 3.83 -8.06 -29.80
CA THR A 12 5.03 -8.87 -29.55
C THR A 12 4.65 -10.29 -29.12
N VAL A 13 3.81 -10.43 -28.09
CA VAL A 13 3.33 -11.76 -27.64
C VAL A 13 2.63 -12.52 -28.76
N LEU A 14 1.79 -11.84 -29.56
CA LEU A 14 1.14 -12.47 -30.71
C LEU A 14 2.16 -12.98 -31.73
N ARG A 15 3.19 -12.17 -32.04
CA ARG A 15 4.26 -12.55 -32.96
C ARG A 15 5.02 -13.77 -32.46
N ASP A 16 5.32 -13.81 -31.16
CA ASP A 16 6.04 -14.91 -30.52
C ASP A 16 5.22 -16.20 -30.56
N ILE A 17 3.93 -16.14 -30.24
CA ILE A 17 3.01 -17.29 -30.35
C ILE A 17 2.97 -17.80 -31.80
N VAL A 18 2.82 -16.91 -32.79
CA VAL A 18 2.83 -17.31 -34.21
C VAL A 18 4.17 -17.94 -34.61
N GLY A 19 5.29 -17.42 -34.09
CA GLY A 19 6.62 -17.98 -34.32
C GLY A 19 6.75 -19.40 -33.75
N LEU A 20 6.27 -19.61 -32.52
CA LEU A 20 6.25 -20.93 -31.87
C LEU A 20 5.42 -21.94 -32.67
N LEU A 21 4.21 -21.56 -33.09
CA LEU A 21 3.35 -22.43 -33.89
C LEU A 21 3.98 -22.78 -35.25
N LYS A 22 4.57 -21.81 -35.95
CA LYS A 22 5.27 -22.04 -37.22
C LYS A 22 6.46 -22.98 -37.11
N SER A 23 7.13 -23.01 -35.96
CA SER A 23 8.29 -23.86 -35.76
C SER A 23 7.94 -25.36 -35.68
N GLY A 24 6.67 -25.69 -35.41
CA GLY A 24 6.22 -27.06 -35.16
C GLY A 24 6.83 -27.71 -33.90
N ARG A 25 7.56 -26.94 -33.08
CA ARG A 25 8.29 -27.44 -31.90
C ARG A 25 7.42 -27.56 -30.65
N SER A 26 6.25 -26.93 -30.62
CA SER A 26 5.37 -26.89 -29.44
C SER A 26 3.97 -27.38 -29.81
N ALA A 27 3.52 -28.42 -29.13
CA ALA A 27 2.16 -28.94 -29.23
C ALA A 27 1.19 -28.11 -28.37
N VAL A 28 1.64 -27.51 -27.27
CA VAL A 28 0.81 -26.70 -26.38
C VAL A 28 1.53 -25.42 -25.95
N VAL A 29 1.01 -24.27 -26.39
CA VAL A 29 1.46 -22.94 -25.97
C VAL A 29 0.46 -22.36 -24.96
N ASN A 30 0.90 -22.11 -23.75
CA ASN A 30 0.07 -21.52 -22.70
C ASN A 30 0.28 -20.01 -22.62
N LEU A 31 -0.71 -19.24 -23.08
CA LEU A 31 -0.80 -17.81 -22.85
C LEU A 31 -1.33 -17.54 -21.43
N THR A 32 -0.43 -17.19 -20.51
CA THR A 32 -0.77 -16.96 -19.11
C THR A 32 -0.81 -15.48 -18.73
N GLY A 33 -1.41 -15.16 -17.59
CA GLY A 33 -1.44 -13.81 -17.05
C GLY A 33 -2.69 -13.55 -16.19
N PRO A 34 -2.73 -12.43 -15.46
CA PRO A 34 -3.81 -12.16 -14.51
C PRO A 34 -5.18 -11.98 -15.19
N LEU A 35 -6.23 -12.04 -14.39
CA LEU A 35 -7.59 -11.79 -14.85
C LEU A 35 -7.69 -10.40 -15.51
N GLY A 36 -8.24 -10.36 -16.73
CA GLY A 36 -8.56 -9.09 -17.39
C GLY A 36 -7.37 -8.37 -18.03
N VAL A 37 -6.21 -9.01 -18.14
CA VAL A 37 -5.01 -8.46 -18.82
C VAL A 37 -5.14 -8.38 -20.35
N GLY A 38 -6.10 -9.11 -20.94
CA GLY A 38 -6.39 -9.06 -22.38
C GLY A 38 -6.05 -10.33 -23.17
N LYS A 39 -5.89 -11.48 -22.51
CA LYS A 39 -5.60 -12.77 -23.17
C LYS A 39 -6.59 -13.10 -24.30
N THR A 40 -7.90 -12.99 -24.04
CA THR A 40 -8.97 -13.17 -25.05
C THR A 40 -8.79 -12.26 -26.26
N THR A 41 -8.28 -11.04 -26.08
CA THR A 41 -8.01 -10.10 -27.18
C THR A 41 -6.87 -10.59 -28.06
N VAL A 42 -5.78 -11.10 -27.46
CA VAL A 42 -4.66 -11.72 -28.18
C VAL A 42 -5.13 -12.97 -28.92
N LEU A 43 -5.88 -13.85 -28.27
CA LEU A 43 -6.42 -15.06 -28.90
C LEU A 43 -7.36 -14.74 -30.07
N THR A 44 -8.22 -13.72 -29.92
CA THR A 44 -9.09 -13.26 -31.01
C THR A 44 -8.30 -12.66 -32.17
N ALA A 45 -7.17 -12.01 -31.90
CA ALA A 45 -6.30 -11.50 -32.95
C ALA A 45 -5.51 -12.64 -33.64
N LEU A 46 -5.08 -13.65 -32.88
CA LEU A 46 -4.41 -14.84 -33.40
C LEU A 46 -5.24 -15.53 -34.49
N THR A 47 -6.54 -15.75 -34.25
CA THR A 47 -7.44 -16.39 -35.23
C THR A 47 -7.64 -15.58 -36.52
N ARG A 48 -7.19 -14.32 -36.55
CA ARG A 48 -7.26 -13.41 -37.71
C ARG A 48 -5.90 -13.18 -38.37
N THR A 49 -4.84 -13.82 -37.88
CA THR A 49 -3.51 -13.71 -38.49
C THR A 49 -3.50 -14.38 -39.87
N PRO A 50 -2.71 -13.89 -40.84
CA PRO A 50 -2.59 -14.52 -42.15
C PRO A 50 -2.24 -16.01 -42.06
N TRP A 51 -1.33 -16.38 -41.14
CA TRP A 51 -0.93 -17.77 -40.94
C TRP A 51 -2.08 -18.69 -40.51
N MET A 52 -2.94 -18.25 -39.57
CA MET A 52 -4.12 -19.04 -39.16
C MET A 52 -5.16 -19.13 -40.28
N LEU A 53 -5.32 -18.08 -41.07
CA LEU A 53 -6.26 -18.05 -42.20
C LEU A 53 -5.81 -18.92 -43.37
N GLU A 54 -4.50 -18.97 -43.64
CA GLU A 54 -3.89 -19.80 -44.68
C GLU A 54 -3.80 -21.28 -44.28
N ASN A 55 -3.83 -21.58 -42.98
CA ASN A 55 -3.68 -22.94 -42.44
C ASN A 55 -4.83 -23.29 -41.48
N PRO A 56 -6.09 -23.32 -41.95
CA PRO A 56 -7.23 -23.61 -41.08
C PRO A 56 -7.10 -25.01 -40.45
N GLY A 57 -7.28 -25.09 -39.14
CA GLY A 57 -7.16 -26.33 -38.37
C GLY A 57 -5.73 -26.72 -37.98
N SER A 58 -4.72 -25.91 -38.32
CA SER A 58 -3.33 -26.15 -37.91
C SER A 58 -3.09 -25.97 -36.41
N ALA A 59 -3.94 -25.17 -35.75
CA ALA A 59 -3.92 -25.00 -34.31
C ALA A 59 -5.33 -24.80 -33.72
N ALA A 60 -5.55 -25.36 -32.53
CA ALA A 60 -6.72 -25.08 -31.71
C ALA A 60 -6.45 -23.86 -30.80
N VAL A 61 -7.50 -23.08 -30.52
CA VAL A 61 -7.43 -21.95 -29.58
C VAL A 61 -8.45 -22.17 -28.48
N VAL A 62 -8.00 -22.19 -27.24
CA VAL A 62 -8.86 -22.40 -26.06
C VAL A 62 -8.73 -21.21 -25.13
N ASP A 63 -9.85 -20.57 -24.83
CA ASP A 63 -9.92 -19.48 -23.87
C ASP A 63 -10.52 -19.97 -22.54
N GLY A 64 -9.90 -19.60 -21.42
CA GLY A 64 -10.38 -19.91 -20.08
C GLY A 64 -10.13 -21.34 -19.61
N ALA A 65 -8.98 -21.94 -19.96
CA ALA A 65 -8.60 -23.27 -19.50
C ALA A 65 -8.02 -23.26 -18.07
N ASP A 66 -8.82 -22.80 -17.11
CA ASP A 66 -8.41 -22.72 -15.70
C ASP A 66 -8.57 -24.06 -14.96
N HIS A 67 -9.11 -25.09 -15.63
CA HIS A 67 -9.29 -26.43 -15.09
C HIS A 67 -8.65 -27.50 -15.99
N PRO A 68 -7.95 -28.51 -15.43
CA PRO A 68 -7.27 -29.55 -16.20
C PRO A 68 -8.18 -30.29 -17.20
N GLY A 69 -9.47 -30.44 -16.87
CA GLY A 69 -10.45 -31.10 -17.74
C GLY A 69 -10.74 -30.36 -19.05
N ALA A 70 -10.46 -29.05 -19.13
CA ALA A 70 -10.70 -28.25 -20.33
C ALA A 70 -9.72 -28.57 -21.48
N VAL A 71 -8.58 -29.20 -21.18
CA VAL A 71 -7.49 -29.45 -22.14
C VAL A 71 -7.26 -30.93 -22.42
N ALA A 72 -7.80 -31.82 -21.58
CA ALA A 72 -7.67 -33.27 -21.72
C ALA A 72 -8.22 -33.83 -23.06
N THR A 73 -9.03 -33.05 -23.79
CA THR A 73 -9.62 -33.43 -25.08
C THR A 73 -8.79 -33.03 -26.30
N LEU A 74 -7.67 -32.32 -26.14
CA LEU A 74 -6.94 -31.67 -27.25
C LEU A 74 -5.68 -32.44 -27.69
N VAL A 75 -5.66 -33.76 -27.49
CA VAL A 75 -4.50 -34.60 -27.82
C VAL A 75 -4.24 -34.59 -29.34
N GLY A 76 -3.03 -34.19 -29.74
CA GLY A 76 -2.51 -34.35 -31.11
C GLY A 76 -2.66 -33.14 -32.04
N THR A 77 -3.27 -32.04 -31.61
CA THR A 77 -3.33 -30.78 -32.39
C THR A 77 -2.54 -29.69 -31.68
N PRO A 78 -1.65 -28.93 -32.36
CA PRO A 78 -1.04 -27.74 -31.77
C PRO A 78 -2.11 -26.83 -31.15
N THR A 79 -1.94 -26.42 -29.91
CA THR A 79 -3.00 -25.71 -29.16
C THR A 79 -2.42 -24.48 -28.48
N VAL A 80 -3.08 -23.34 -28.65
CA VAL A 80 -2.85 -22.15 -27.83
C VAL A 80 -3.94 -22.05 -26.78
N VAL A 81 -3.53 -22.11 -25.53
CA VAL A 81 -4.44 -22.13 -24.38
C VAL A 81 -4.26 -20.84 -23.58
N ALA A 82 -5.32 -20.09 -23.31
CA ALA A 82 -5.29 -19.00 -22.35
C ALA A 82 -5.71 -19.50 -20.96
N SER A 83 -4.88 -19.20 -19.97
CA SER A 83 -5.10 -19.56 -18.57
C SER A 83 -4.70 -18.42 -17.64
N ARG A 84 -5.12 -18.49 -16.37
CA ARG A 84 -4.72 -17.51 -15.36
C ARG A 84 -3.42 -17.87 -14.64
N ARG A 85 -3.01 -19.14 -14.70
CA ARG A 85 -1.78 -19.67 -14.07
C ARG A 85 -1.01 -20.51 -15.07
N PRO A 86 0.33 -20.64 -14.93
CA PRO A 86 1.09 -21.60 -15.73
C PRO A 86 0.48 -23.00 -15.64
N LEU A 87 0.25 -23.63 -16.79
CA LEU A 87 -0.28 -24.98 -16.89
C LEU A 87 0.89 -25.97 -16.87
N PRO A 88 0.90 -26.98 -15.98
CA PRO A 88 2.05 -27.87 -15.80
C PRO A 88 2.35 -28.76 -17.02
N PHE A 89 1.39 -28.89 -17.94
CA PHE A 89 1.50 -29.70 -19.16
C PHE A 89 1.82 -28.87 -20.41
N ALA A 90 2.00 -27.56 -20.30
CA ALA A 90 2.30 -26.72 -21.46
C ALA A 90 3.78 -26.86 -21.85
N ASP A 91 4.07 -26.99 -23.15
CA ASP A 91 5.44 -27.06 -23.66
C ASP A 91 6.16 -25.72 -23.49
N VAL A 92 5.42 -24.64 -23.73
CA VAL A 92 5.90 -23.27 -23.60
C VAL A 92 4.83 -22.44 -22.90
N THR A 93 5.23 -21.66 -21.91
CA THR A 93 4.37 -20.65 -21.29
C THR A 93 4.82 -19.27 -21.75
N VAL A 94 3.89 -18.50 -22.29
CA VAL A 94 4.08 -17.11 -22.71
C VAL A 94 3.25 -16.23 -21.78
N GLU A 95 3.90 -15.40 -20.98
CA GLU A 95 3.21 -14.47 -20.09
C GLU A 95 2.76 -13.23 -20.85
N LEU A 96 1.50 -12.83 -20.66
CA LEU A 96 0.98 -11.58 -21.18
C LEU A 96 1.21 -10.47 -20.13
N PRO A 97 2.13 -9.52 -20.38
CA PRO A 97 2.41 -8.46 -19.44
C PRO A 97 1.20 -7.54 -19.24
N ARG A 98 1.18 -6.87 -18.10
CA ARG A 98 0.22 -5.79 -17.82
C ARG A 98 0.49 -4.58 -18.73
N TRP A 99 -0.53 -3.76 -18.91
CA TRP A 99 -0.38 -2.52 -19.68
C TRP A 99 0.40 -1.48 -18.91
N GLU A 100 1.14 -0.66 -19.64
CA GLU A 100 1.84 0.49 -19.08
C GLU A 100 0.86 1.58 -18.64
N ASN A 101 1.29 2.44 -17.71
CA ASN A 101 0.48 3.55 -17.22
C ASN A 101 0.01 4.50 -18.33
N ALA A 102 0.84 4.73 -19.36
CA ALA A 102 0.49 5.55 -20.52
C ALA A 102 -0.64 4.92 -21.36
N GLU A 103 -0.64 3.60 -21.49
CA GLU A 103 -1.68 2.86 -22.22
C GLU A 103 -3.01 2.88 -21.45
N ILE A 104 -2.97 2.75 -20.13
CA ILE A 104 -4.15 2.88 -19.26
C ILE A 104 -4.69 4.32 -19.31
N ARG A 105 -3.83 5.34 -19.31
CA ARG A 105 -4.22 6.74 -19.48
C ARG A 105 -4.99 6.94 -20.80
N THR A 106 -4.41 6.45 -21.90
CA THR A 106 -5.04 6.48 -23.23
C THR A 106 -6.37 5.70 -23.26
N LEU A 107 -6.48 4.61 -22.51
CA LEU A 107 -7.73 3.86 -22.37
C LEU A 107 -8.79 4.68 -21.63
N ALA A 108 -8.43 5.35 -20.53
CA ALA A 108 -9.35 6.17 -19.74
C ALA A 108 -9.88 7.36 -20.56
N GLU A 109 -9.01 8.04 -21.29
CA GLU A 109 -9.35 9.17 -22.17
C GLU A 109 -10.34 8.75 -23.28
N ARG A 110 -10.11 7.58 -23.91
CA ARG A 110 -11.07 7.00 -24.89
C ARG A 110 -12.41 6.64 -24.26
N HIS A 111 -12.45 6.43 -22.94
CA HIS A 111 -13.68 6.27 -22.18
C HIS A 111 -14.27 7.61 -21.67
N GLY A 112 -13.81 8.75 -22.19
CA GLY A 112 -14.35 10.06 -21.89
C GLY A 112 -13.97 10.59 -20.50
N ILE A 113 -12.94 10.01 -19.87
CA ILE A 113 -12.40 10.53 -18.61
C ILE A 113 -11.35 11.59 -18.96
N SER A 114 -11.68 12.86 -18.75
CA SER A 114 -10.84 14.00 -19.15
C SER A 114 -10.14 14.71 -17.99
N ARG A 115 -10.64 14.58 -16.76
CA ARG A 115 -10.01 15.23 -15.59
C ARG A 115 -8.76 14.46 -15.19
N ALA A 116 -7.62 15.16 -15.08
CA ALA A 116 -6.34 14.55 -14.73
C ALA A 116 -6.41 13.70 -13.43
N ALA A 117 -7.06 14.23 -12.38
CA ALA A 117 -7.22 13.51 -11.11
C ALA A 117 -8.00 12.20 -11.25
N ASP A 118 -9.02 12.16 -12.12
CA ASP A 118 -9.83 10.96 -12.36
C ASP A 118 -9.01 9.92 -13.14
N VAL A 119 -8.27 10.37 -14.15
CA VAL A 119 -7.35 9.53 -14.93
C VAL A 119 -6.27 8.92 -14.02
N ASP A 120 -5.65 9.72 -13.15
CA ASP A 120 -4.60 9.25 -12.25
C ASP A 120 -5.13 8.21 -11.26
N VAL A 121 -6.38 8.35 -10.80
CA VAL A 121 -7.06 7.34 -9.97
C VAL A 121 -7.30 6.05 -10.75
N VAL A 122 -7.70 6.13 -12.02
CA VAL A 122 -7.88 4.94 -12.89
C VAL A 122 -6.55 4.24 -13.11
N VAL A 123 -5.50 4.97 -13.50
CA VAL A 123 -4.16 4.43 -13.71
C VAL A 123 -3.69 3.70 -12.46
N ARG A 124 -3.70 4.38 -11.31
CA ARG A 124 -3.25 3.81 -10.03
C ARG A 124 -4.04 2.57 -9.65
N LEU A 125 -5.38 2.66 -9.56
CA LEU A 125 -6.21 1.56 -9.06
C LEU A 125 -6.36 0.39 -10.05
N SER A 126 -6.07 0.59 -11.34
CA SER A 126 -6.11 -0.50 -12.31
C SER A 126 -4.89 -1.42 -12.25
N GLY A 127 -3.77 -0.95 -11.70
CA GLY A 127 -2.52 -1.71 -11.64
C GLY A 127 -2.09 -2.29 -13.00
N GLY A 128 -2.40 -1.61 -14.11
CA GLY A 128 -2.11 -2.06 -15.47
C GLY A 128 -3.11 -3.07 -16.07
N LEU A 129 -4.25 -3.33 -15.42
CA LEU A 129 -5.27 -4.26 -15.92
C LEU A 129 -6.39 -3.53 -16.69
N PRO A 130 -6.52 -3.75 -18.01
CA PRO A 130 -7.53 -3.07 -18.84
C PRO A 130 -8.97 -3.30 -18.38
N LEU A 131 -9.29 -4.52 -17.94
CA LEU A 131 -10.62 -4.84 -17.40
C LEU A 131 -10.96 -3.92 -16.21
N VAL A 132 -10.03 -3.81 -15.26
CA VAL A 132 -10.22 -2.98 -14.06
C VAL A 132 -10.33 -1.51 -14.44
N ALA A 133 -9.45 -1.03 -15.33
CA ALA A 133 -9.50 0.34 -15.83
C ALA A 133 -10.86 0.69 -16.46
N ARG A 134 -11.43 -0.21 -17.28
CA ARG A 134 -12.77 -0.02 -17.87
C ARG A 134 -13.86 0.03 -16.81
N CYS A 135 -13.84 -0.88 -15.83
CA CYS A 135 -14.81 -0.88 -14.73
C CYS A 135 -14.73 0.40 -13.89
N LEU A 136 -13.53 0.92 -13.64
CA LEU A 136 -13.32 2.21 -12.96
C LEU A 136 -13.85 3.37 -13.81
N CYS A 137 -13.56 3.41 -15.11
CA CYS A 137 -14.10 4.44 -16.01
C CYS A 137 -15.64 4.42 -16.05
N GLN A 138 -16.24 3.23 -16.09
CA GLN A 138 -17.70 3.07 -16.03
C GLN A 138 -18.28 3.54 -14.69
N ALA A 139 -17.57 3.30 -13.59
CA ALA A 139 -17.98 3.78 -12.28
C ALA A 139 -17.88 5.32 -12.16
N LEU A 140 -16.86 5.94 -12.77
CA LEU A 140 -16.71 7.41 -12.82
C LEU A 140 -17.76 8.13 -13.70
N ARG A 141 -18.40 7.40 -14.64
CA ARG A 141 -19.53 7.93 -15.41
C ARG A 141 -20.84 7.99 -14.60
N LYS A 142 -20.88 7.33 -13.44
CA LYS A 142 -21.99 7.40 -12.47
C LYS A 142 -21.69 8.55 -11.47
N PRO A 143 -22.63 8.95 -10.60
CA PRO A 143 -22.38 10.03 -9.61
C PRO A 143 -21.47 9.58 -8.45
N VAL A 144 -20.30 9.03 -8.77
CA VAL A 144 -19.25 8.62 -7.83
C VAL A 144 -18.02 9.48 -8.06
N SER A 145 -17.57 10.19 -7.04
CA SER A 145 -16.39 11.05 -7.11
C SER A 145 -15.10 10.24 -6.99
N ALA A 146 -14.09 10.56 -7.80
CA ALA A 146 -12.73 10.04 -7.66
C ALA A 146 -12.08 10.44 -6.31
N ALA A 147 -12.59 11.49 -5.66
CA ALA A 147 -12.18 11.89 -4.30
C ALA A 147 -12.63 10.89 -3.22
N VAL A 148 -13.47 9.91 -3.55
CA VAL A 148 -13.88 8.81 -2.65
C VAL A 148 -13.48 7.47 -3.26
N PRO A 149 -12.17 7.10 -3.24
CA PRO A 149 -11.67 5.90 -3.92
C PRO A 149 -12.37 4.60 -3.49
N GLY A 150 -12.82 4.51 -2.23
CA GLY A 150 -13.52 3.33 -1.72
C GLY A 150 -14.90 3.10 -2.33
N ALA A 151 -15.66 4.17 -2.60
CA ALA A 151 -16.95 4.08 -3.29
C ALA A 151 -16.73 3.70 -4.77
N LEU A 152 -15.69 4.24 -5.39
CA LEU A 152 -15.31 3.92 -6.76
C LEU A 152 -14.88 2.45 -6.90
N ALA A 153 -14.02 1.96 -6.00
CA ALA A 153 -13.56 0.58 -5.95
C ALA A 153 -14.72 -0.40 -5.73
N ASP A 154 -15.65 -0.08 -4.81
CA ASP A 154 -16.85 -0.87 -4.57
C ASP A 154 -17.72 -1.01 -5.83
N GLN A 155 -17.92 0.08 -6.55
CA GLN A 155 -18.71 0.08 -7.79
C GLN A 155 -18.04 -0.70 -8.92
N ALA A 156 -16.71 -0.59 -9.06
CA ALA A 156 -15.93 -1.35 -10.04
C ALA A 156 -15.90 -2.85 -9.71
N LEU A 157 -15.72 -3.22 -8.44
CA LEU A 157 -15.68 -4.62 -8.00
C LEU A 157 -17.00 -5.35 -8.21
N ARG A 158 -18.15 -4.68 -8.05
CA ARG A 158 -19.46 -5.29 -8.37
C ARG A 158 -19.53 -5.78 -9.81
N GLU A 159 -19.00 -4.99 -10.75
CA GLU A 159 -18.96 -5.35 -12.17
C GLU A 159 -17.95 -6.49 -12.44
N ILE A 160 -16.77 -6.42 -11.84
CA ILE A 160 -15.72 -7.44 -11.97
C ILE A 160 -16.22 -8.78 -11.42
N LEU A 161 -16.77 -8.80 -10.20
CA LEU A 161 -17.28 -10.01 -9.55
C LEU A 161 -18.51 -10.56 -10.27
N ALA A 162 -19.36 -9.70 -10.85
CA ALA A 162 -20.47 -10.17 -11.68
C ALA A 162 -20.00 -10.92 -12.94
N ARG A 163 -18.82 -10.59 -13.48
CA ARG A 163 -18.20 -11.30 -14.60
C ARG A 163 -17.49 -12.58 -14.19
N LEU A 164 -17.09 -12.68 -12.92
CA LEU A 164 -16.46 -13.87 -12.32
C LEU A 164 -17.44 -14.94 -11.82
N ARG A 165 -18.75 -14.79 -12.10
CA ARG A 165 -19.81 -15.72 -11.66
C ARG A 165 -19.63 -17.20 -12.06
N SER A 166 -18.62 -17.53 -12.88
CA SER A 166 -18.24 -18.92 -13.16
C SER A 166 -17.49 -19.58 -12.00
N GLU A 167 -16.93 -18.82 -11.06
CA GLU A 167 -16.27 -19.37 -9.87
C GLU A 167 -17.30 -19.57 -8.73
N PRO A 168 -17.27 -20.71 -8.02
CA PRO A 168 -18.14 -20.95 -6.88
C PRO A 168 -17.81 -19.97 -5.75
N GLN A 169 -18.59 -18.89 -5.64
CA GLN A 169 -18.50 -17.94 -4.55
C GLN A 169 -19.65 -18.18 -3.58
N ASP A 170 -19.39 -18.99 -2.56
CA ASP A 170 -20.26 -19.03 -1.39
C ASP A 170 -20.00 -17.79 -0.49
N GLY A 171 -20.83 -17.64 0.55
CA GLY A 171 -20.68 -16.53 1.49
C GLY A 171 -19.38 -16.53 2.28
N THR A 172 -18.70 -17.69 2.38
CA THR A 172 -17.47 -17.88 3.17
C THR A 172 -16.26 -17.41 2.35
N THR A 173 -16.15 -17.84 1.11
CA THR A 173 -15.12 -17.43 0.15
C THR A 173 -15.07 -15.91 -0.01
N GLY A 174 -16.23 -15.26 -0.11
CA GLY A 174 -16.30 -13.79 -0.17
C GLY A 174 -15.71 -13.12 1.08
N LYS A 175 -15.98 -13.65 2.28
CA LYS A 175 -15.40 -13.13 3.53
C LYS A 175 -13.89 -13.36 3.61
N LEU A 176 -13.41 -14.51 3.13
CA LEU A 176 -11.99 -14.86 3.11
C LEU A 176 -11.19 -13.94 2.18
N LEU A 177 -11.71 -13.67 0.97
CA LEU A 177 -11.09 -12.69 0.05
C LEU A 177 -11.07 -11.29 0.65
N ASP A 178 -12.17 -10.86 1.27
CA ASP A 178 -12.25 -9.57 1.95
C ASP A 178 -11.24 -9.51 3.14
N ALA A 179 -11.08 -10.59 3.91
CA ALA A 179 -10.11 -10.67 5.00
C ALA A 179 -8.66 -10.60 4.48
N LEU A 180 -8.30 -11.42 3.49
CA LEU A 180 -6.99 -11.43 2.85
C LEU A 180 -6.62 -10.06 2.28
N ALA A 181 -7.57 -9.38 1.63
CA ALA A 181 -7.34 -8.04 1.10
C ALA A 181 -6.98 -7.02 2.17
N VAL A 182 -7.61 -7.12 3.35
CA VAL A 182 -7.36 -6.24 4.49
C VAL A 182 -6.01 -6.54 5.14
N VAL A 183 -5.69 -7.81 5.37
CA VAL A 183 -4.50 -8.20 6.14
C VAL A 183 -3.25 -8.37 5.28
N GLY A 184 -3.37 -8.38 3.95
CA GLY A 184 -2.24 -8.55 3.06
C GLY A 184 -2.12 -9.99 2.58
N TYR A 185 -1.80 -10.85 3.54
CA TYR A 185 -1.76 -12.29 3.38
C TYR A 185 -2.16 -12.99 4.69
N GLY A 186 -2.50 -14.27 4.61
CA GLY A 186 -2.85 -15.06 5.79
C GLY A 186 -2.71 -16.57 5.55
N ASP A 187 -2.20 -17.24 6.58
CA ASP A 187 -2.25 -18.69 6.70
C ASP A 187 -3.66 -19.17 7.08
N GLU A 188 -3.84 -20.49 7.11
CA GLU A 188 -5.14 -21.10 7.42
C GLU A 188 -5.67 -20.70 8.81
N GLU A 189 -4.79 -20.64 9.81
CA GLU A 189 -5.15 -20.30 11.18
C GLU A 189 -5.63 -18.85 11.32
N LEU A 190 -4.89 -17.88 10.76
CA LEU A 190 -5.28 -16.47 10.79
C LEU A 190 -6.62 -16.28 10.09
N LEU A 191 -6.79 -16.88 8.92
CA LEU A 191 -8.03 -16.75 8.15
C LEU A 191 -9.21 -17.38 8.89
N ALA A 192 -9.04 -18.57 9.48
CA ALA A 192 -10.07 -19.19 10.31
C ALA A 192 -10.49 -18.29 11.49
N GLU A 193 -9.54 -17.63 12.15
CA GLU A 193 -9.81 -16.69 13.25
C GLU A 193 -10.52 -15.41 12.80
N LEU A 194 -10.23 -14.93 11.58
CA LEU A 194 -10.78 -13.68 11.06
C LEU A 194 -12.22 -13.83 10.57
N VAL A 195 -12.55 -14.95 9.92
CA VAL A 195 -13.87 -15.16 9.30
C VAL A 195 -14.76 -16.15 10.04
N GLU A 196 -14.26 -16.75 11.12
CA GLU A 196 -14.91 -17.84 11.87
C GLU A 196 -15.25 -19.03 10.95
N ALA A 197 -14.30 -19.39 10.06
CA ALA A 197 -14.49 -20.48 9.11
C ALA A 197 -14.48 -21.85 9.84
N PRO A 198 -15.31 -22.82 9.41
CA PRO A 198 -15.26 -24.18 9.91
C PRO A 198 -13.90 -24.83 9.63
N ARG A 199 -13.31 -25.51 10.62
CA ARG A 199 -12.01 -26.18 10.48
C ARG A 199 -12.09 -27.54 9.78
N ASP A 200 -13.29 -28.05 9.55
CA ASP A 200 -13.59 -29.37 8.99
C ASP A 200 -13.85 -29.35 7.47
N GLN A 201 -13.75 -28.17 6.83
CA GLN A 201 -13.96 -27.99 5.39
C GLN A 201 -12.65 -27.59 4.72
N ASP A 202 -12.43 -28.08 3.50
CA ASP A 202 -11.25 -27.75 2.68
C ASP A 202 -11.37 -26.36 2.00
N TRP A 203 -11.81 -25.36 2.77
CA TRP A 203 -12.01 -24.00 2.28
C TRP A 203 -10.68 -23.34 1.94
N PHE A 204 -9.58 -23.73 2.59
CA PHE A 204 -8.26 -23.14 2.35
C PHE A 204 -7.75 -23.52 0.96
N ALA A 205 -7.84 -24.81 0.58
CA ALA A 205 -7.53 -25.23 -0.79
C ALA A 205 -8.47 -24.57 -1.80
N ALA A 206 -9.78 -24.53 -1.52
CA ALA A 206 -10.76 -23.88 -2.39
C ALA A 206 -10.46 -22.39 -2.64
N VAL A 207 -10.04 -21.64 -1.61
CA VAL A 207 -9.61 -20.24 -1.76
C VAL A 207 -8.27 -20.14 -2.48
N SER A 208 -7.35 -21.08 -2.24
CA SER A 208 -6.06 -21.12 -2.94
C SER A 208 -6.20 -21.38 -4.44
N ASP A 209 -7.29 -22.02 -4.86
CA ASP A 209 -7.61 -22.29 -6.27
C ASP A 209 -8.26 -21.09 -6.99
N LEU A 210 -8.66 -20.05 -6.25
CA LEU A 210 -9.22 -18.85 -6.85
C LEU A 210 -8.17 -18.10 -7.67
N SER A 211 -8.62 -17.62 -8.82
CA SER A 211 -7.75 -16.88 -9.74
C SER A 211 -7.22 -15.54 -9.22
N LEU A 212 -7.88 -15.00 -8.20
CA LEU A 212 -7.49 -13.76 -7.54
C LEU A 212 -6.51 -13.99 -6.39
N VAL A 213 -6.22 -15.25 -6.05
CA VAL A 213 -5.40 -15.64 -4.92
C VAL A 213 -4.08 -16.24 -5.43
N THR A 214 -3.00 -15.97 -4.71
CA THR A 214 -1.69 -16.58 -4.94
C THR A 214 -1.14 -17.11 -3.62
N ALA A 215 -0.35 -18.17 -3.71
CA ALA A 215 0.40 -18.69 -2.56
C ALA A 215 1.67 -17.86 -2.34
N THR A 216 2.05 -17.72 -1.08
CA THR A 216 3.24 -17.02 -0.61
C THR A 216 3.96 -17.89 0.42
N ALA A 217 5.15 -17.50 0.85
CA ALA A 217 5.88 -18.21 1.91
C ALA A 217 5.13 -18.29 3.24
N THR A 218 4.19 -17.36 3.48
CA THR A 218 3.46 -17.20 4.76
C THR A 218 1.95 -17.42 4.64
N GLY A 219 1.48 -18.05 3.55
CA GLY A 219 0.08 -18.37 3.32
C GLY A 219 -0.46 -17.82 2.00
N LEU A 220 -1.74 -17.44 1.96
CA LEU A 220 -2.40 -16.94 0.76
C LEU A 220 -2.40 -15.42 0.72
N ALA A 221 -2.41 -14.83 -0.48
CA ALA A 221 -2.56 -13.39 -0.70
C ALA A 221 -3.51 -13.13 -1.87
N VAL A 222 -4.23 -12.01 -1.85
CA VAL A 222 -4.97 -11.55 -3.03
C VAL A 222 -4.00 -10.82 -3.96
N ILE A 223 -4.06 -11.11 -5.26
CA ILE A 223 -3.21 -10.45 -6.25
C ILE A 223 -3.63 -9.00 -6.47
N ASP A 224 -2.66 -8.11 -6.65
CA ASP A 224 -2.93 -6.73 -7.04
C ASP A 224 -3.45 -6.63 -8.49
N PRO A 225 -4.34 -5.68 -8.80
CA PRO A 225 -4.84 -4.59 -7.95
C PRO A 225 -6.08 -4.98 -7.11
N PHE A 226 -6.55 -6.23 -7.20
CA PHE A 226 -7.80 -6.64 -6.56
C PHE A 226 -7.72 -6.54 -5.05
N GLN A 227 -6.55 -6.81 -4.47
CA GLN A 227 -6.26 -6.61 -3.05
C GLN A 227 -6.57 -5.17 -2.63
N ALA A 228 -5.97 -4.18 -3.32
CA ALA A 228 -6.20 -2.78 -3.02
C ALA A 228 -7.65 -2.34 -3.23
N LEU A 229 -8.33 -2.84 -4.28
CA LEU A 229 -9.75 -2.53 -4.51
C LEU A 229 -10.64 -3.09 -3.40
N LEU A 230 -10.40 -4.33 -2.98
CA LEU A 230 -11.16 -4.99 -1.91
C LEU A 230 -10.91 -4.31 -0.57
N ASP A 231 -9.66 -3.94 -0.27
CA ASP A 231 -9.32 -3.19 0.94
C ASP A 231 -9.98 -1.80 0.95
N LEU A 232 -9.97 -1.08 -0.17
CA LEU A 232 -10.66 0.21 -0.32
C LEU A 232 -12.18 0.09 -0.14
N LYS A 233 -12.81 -0.93 -0.74
CA LYS A 233 -14.23 -1.27 -0.53
C LYS A 233 -14.50 -1.56 0.96
N HIS A 234 -13.62 -2.30 1.63
CA HIS A 234 -13.76 -2.64 3.06
C HIS A 234 -13.58 -1.42 3.96
N ARG A 235 -12.60 -0.56 3.67
CA ARG A 235 -12.39 0.71 4.37
C ARG A 235 -13.61 1.61 4.25
N TRP A 236 -14.26 1.61 3.09
CA TRP A 236 -15.50 2.37 2.84
C TRP A 236 -16.72 1.78 3.55
N ARG A 237 -17.02 0.49 3.36
CA ARG A 237 -18.26 -0.11 3.86
C ARG A 237 -18.21 -0.61 5.29
N ARG A 238 -17.05 -1.10 5.73
CA ARG A 238 -16.89 -1.83 7.00
C ARG A 238 -15.61 -1.40 7.74
N PRO A 239 -15.41 -0.08 8.00
CA PRO A 239 -14.17 0.43 8.60
C PRO A 239 -13.88 -0.12 10.00
N VAL A 240 -14.91 -0.50 10.76
CA VAL A 240 -14.74 -1.10 12.10
C VAL A 240 -14.26 -2.55 11.99
N ALA A 241 -14.93 -3.38 11.19
CA ALA A 241 -14.54 -4.77 10.99
C ALA A 241 -13.13 -4.88 10.39
N ARG A 242 -12.80 -4.02 9.43
CA ARG A 242 -11.46 -3.90 8.86
C ARG A 242 -10.39 -3.63 9.93
N ARG A 243 -10.61 -2.65 10.81
CA ARG A 243 -9.67 -2.35 11.89
C ARG A 243 -9.53 -3.49 12.90
N ALA A 244 -10.62 -4.19 13.20
CA ALA A 244 -10.58 -5.36 14.06
C ALA A 244 -9.73 -6.49 13.43
N ALA A 245 -9.90 -6.75 12.13
CA ALA A 245 -9.09 -7.71 11.39
C ALA A 245 -7.60 -7.34 11.38
N LEU A 246 -7.26 -6.07 11.11
CA LEU A 246 -5.89 -5.57 11.20
C LEU A 246 -5.30 -5.74 12.60
N ALA A 247 -6.04 -5.39 13.66
CA ALA A 247 -5.55 -5.51 15.03
C ALA A 247 -5.25 -6.97 15.42
N LYS A 248 -6.10 -7.92 15.00
CA LYS A 248 -5.87 -9.35 15.17
C LYS A 248 -4.61 -9.80 14.41
N ALA A 249 -4.50 -9.45 13.13
CA ALA A 249 -3.35 -9.79 12.30
C ALA A 249 -2.03 -9.21 12.85
N VAL A 250 -2.03 -7.95 13.31
CA VAL A 250 -0.88 -7.32 13.97
C VAL A 250 -0.46 -8.09 15.22
N THR A 251 -1.43 -8.48 16.05
CA THR A 251 -1.15 -9.23 17.28
C THR A 251 -0.53 -10.59 16.98
N ARG A 252 -1.12 -11.35 16.04
CA ARG A 252 -0.58 -12.65 15.60
C ARG A 252 0.80 -12.50 14.98
N ASN A 253 0.97 -11.56 14.05
CA ASN A 253 2.24 -11.37 13.34
C ASN A 253 3.38 -11.01 14.30
N ARG A 254 3.12 -10.21 15.34
CA ARG A 254 4.10 -9.94 16.40
C ARG A 254 4.49 -11.19 17.18
N HIS A 255 3.52 -12.03 17.50
CA HIS A 255 3.80 -13.29 18.18
C HIS A 255 4.69 -14.20 17.34
N LEU A 256 4.37 -14.35 16.04
CA LEU A 256 5.20 -15.12 15.09
C LEU A 256 6.60 -14.51 14.96
N LEU A 257 6.70 -13.19 14.78
CA LEU A 257 7.99 -12.52 14.65
C LEU A 257 8.88 -12.66 15.90
N ALA A 258 8.30 -12.83 17.09
CA ALA A 258 9.05 -13.07 18.32
C ALA A 258 9.58 -14.51 18.44
N THR A 259 8.97 -15.48 17.75
CA THR A 259 9.30 -16.92 17.87
C THR A 259 9.98 -17.51 16.63
N THR A 260 9.87 -16.86 15.47
CA THR A 260 10.48 -17.31 14.22
C THR A 260 11.97 -16.96 14.15
N ALA A 261 12.81 -18.00 14.09
CA ALA A 261 14.25 -17.90 13.84
C ALA A 261 14.64 -18.06 12.35
N ASP A 262 13.78 -18.69 11.54
CA ASP A 262 14.01 -18.87 10.10
C ASP A 262 14.08 -17.51 9.38
N GLY A 263 15.20 -17.23 8.72
CA GLY A 263 15.48 -15.95 8.07
C GLY A 263 14.42 -15.55 7.03
N PRO A 264 14.18 -16.38 5.99
CA PRO A 264 13.19 -16.07 4.95
C PRO A 264 11.77 -15.85 5.49
N THR A 265 11.31 -16.69 6.43
CA THR A 265 10.00 -16.53 7.06
C THR A 265 9.95 -15.27 7.91
N ARG A 266 11.02 -14.98 8.66
CA ARG A 266 11.14 -13.76 9.47
C ARG A 266 11.09 -12.50 8.60
N ASP A 267 11.80 -12.49 7.48
CA ASP A 267 11.82 -11.38 6.51
C ASP A 267 10.41 -11.15 5.93
N ALA A 268 9.70 -12.22 5.60
CA ALA A 268 8.30 -12.13 5.18
C ALA A 268 7.43 -11.50 6.29
N LEU A 269 7.53 -11.95 7.54
CA LEU A 269 6.78 -11.41 8.69
C LEU A 269 7.11 -9.92 8.98
N ILE A 270 8.34 -9.48 8.74
CA ILE A 270 8.74 -8.06 8.80
C ILE A 270 8.01 -7.29 7.69
N GLY A 271 8.03 -7.81 6.46
CA GLY A 271 7.24 -7.31 5.35
C GLY A 271 5.75 -7.19 5.69
N HIS A 272 5.16 -8.19 6.38
CA HIS A 272 3.79 -8.11 6.88
C HIS A 272 3.58 -6.91 7.78
N SER A 273 4.48 -6.74 8.74
CA SER A 273 4.33 -5.73 9.79
C SER A 273 4.29 -4.33 9.18
N LEU A 274 5.11 -4.12 8.14
CA LEU A 274 5.11 -2.89 7.34
C LEU A 274 3.78 -2.70 6.60
N PHE A 275 3.22 -3.76 6.00
CA PHE A 275 1.91 -3.70 5.34
C PHE A 275 0.78 -3.39 6.34
N LEU A 276 0.80 -4.06 7.50
CA LEU A 276 -0.19 -3.93 8.58
C LEU A 276 -0.10 -2.60 9.34
N SER A 277 0.91 -1.75 9.07
CA SER A 277 0.97 -0.39 9.61
C SER A 277 -0.26 0.45 9.26
N ASP A 278 -0.93 0.12 8.16
CA ASP A 278 -2.11 0.79 7.59
C ASP A 278 -1.92 2.29 7.27
N ASP A 279 -0.68 2.78 7.34
CA ASP A 279 -0.36 4.15 7.03
C ASP A 279 -0.42 4.39 5.50
N PRO A 280 -1.23 5.33 4.98
CA PRO A 280 -1.42 5.48 3.54
C PRO A 280 -0.15 5.82 2.77
N GLU A 281 0.74 6.64 3.31
CA GLU A 281 1.99 7.02 2.64
C GLU A 281 2.99 5.87 2.67
N VAL A 282 3.12 5.18 3.82
CA VAL A 282 3.94 3.96 3.91
C VAL A 282 3.42 2.89 2.95
N ARG A 283 2.11 2.66 2.90
CA ARG A 283 1.52 1.69 1.97
C ARG A 283 1.72 2.09 0.52
N GLN A 284 1.62 3.37 0.18
CA GLN A 284 1.88 3.85 -1.17
C GLN A 284 3.36 3.70 -1.56
N ALA A 285 4.29 4.00 -0.63
CA ALA A 285 5.72 3.91 -0.89
C ALA A 285 6.24 2.46 -0.93
N LEU A 286 5.75 1.62 -0.03
CA LEU A 286 6.23 0.24 0.14
C LEU A 286 5.37 -0.80 -0.58
N PHE A 287 4.11 -0.54 -0.89
CA PHE A 287 3.20 -1.52 -1.50
C PHE A 287 2.31 -0.84 -2.57
N PRO A 288 2.92 -0.19 -3.59
CA PRO A 288 2.14 0.46 -4.64
C PRO A 288 1.32 -0.57 -5.42
N THR A 289 0.12 -0.16 -5.83
CA THR A 289 -0.75 -0.98 -6.67
C THR A 289 -0.15 -1.13 -8.08
N GLY A 290 0.21 -2.34 -8.47
CA GLY A 290 0.72 -2.60 -9.82
C GLY A 290 1.82 -3.66 -9.84
N VAL A 291 2.03 -4.20 -11.06
CA VAL A 291 3.08 -5.09 -11.60
C VAL A 291 4.03 -5.79 -10.62
N HIS A 292 4.16 -7.12 -10.80
CA HIS A 292 5.14 -8.08 -10.25
C HIS A 292 5.95 -7.64 -9.03
N SER A 293 5.90 -8.41 -7.94
CA SER A 293 6.86 -8.31 -6.83
C SER A 293 8.27 -8.54 -7.38
N PRO A 294 9.03 -7.48 -7.69
CA PRO A 294 10.29 -7.66 -8.37
C PRO A 294 11.28 -8.26 -7.37
N ARG A 295 12.13 -9.14 -7.86
CA ARG A 295 13.07 -9.86 -7.02
C ARG A 295 14.22 -8.93 -6.67
N VAL A 296 14.58 -8.88 -5.39
CA VAL A 296 15.82 -8.25 -4.95
C VAL A 296 16.84 -9.35 -4.68
N ARG A 297 18.05 -9.22 -5.22
CA ARG A 297 19.17 -10.15 -4.98
C ARG A 297 20.46 -9.38 -4.67
N PRO A 298 21.40 -9.97 -3.93
CA PRO A 298 22.77 -9.44 -3.88
C PRO A 298 23.36 -9.32 -5.29
N ALA A 299 24.20 -8.32 -5.49
CA ALA A 299 24.96 -8.16 -6.72
C ALA A 299 26.05 -9.22 -6.85
N GLU A 300 26.32 -9.65 -8.07
CA GLU A 300 27.42 -10.50 -8.44
C GLU A 300 28.49 -9.68 -9.17
N ARG A 301 29.69 -10.26 -9.36
CA ARG A 301 30.80 -9.55 -10.04
C ARG A 301 30.46 -9.15 -11.47
N GLU A 302 29.62 -9.93 -12.14
CA GLU A 302 29.17 -9.68 -13.51
C GLU A 302 28.24 -8.45 -13.59
N ASP A 303 27.64 -8.02 -12.48
CA ASP A 303 26.75 -6.87 -12.43
C ASP A 303 27.51 -5.52 -12.32
N HIS A 304 28.84 -5.51 -12.15
CA HIS A 304 29.61 -4.30 -11.87
C HIS A 304 29.43 -3.20 -12.94
N ASP A 305 29.43 -3.56 -14.22
CA ASP A 305 29.21 -2.61 -15.31
C ASP A 305 27.81 -1.99 -15.21
N ARG A 306 26.80 -2.83 -14.94
CA ARG A 306 25.41 -2.39 -14.77
C ARG A 306 25.23 -1.52 -13.52
N ILE A 307 25.93 -1.81 -12.43
CA ILE A 307 25.99 -0.95 -11.24
C ILE A 307 26.53 0.44 -11.61
N GLY A 308 27.60 0.50 -12.41
CA GLY A 308 28.14 1.76 -12.92
C GLY A 308 27.09 2.58 -13.68
N GLU A 309 26.39 1.95 -14.63
CA GLU A 309 25.30 2.59 -15.38
C GLU A 309 24.18 3.13 -14.46
N LEU A 310 23.79 2.35 -13.45
CA LEU A 310 22.78 2.74 -12.47
C LEU A 310 23.26 3.89 -11.57
N VAL A 311 24.55 3.93 -11.18
CA VAL A 311 25.13 5.05 -10.43
C VAL A 311 25.10 6.31 -11.28
N HIS A 312 25.45 6.23 -12.56
CA HIS A 312 25.36 7.38 -13.46
C HIS A 312 23.93 7.85 -13.66
N ALA A 313 22.97 6.93 -13.78
CA ALA A 313 21.55 7.27 -13.84
C ALA A 313 21.10 7.97 -12.55
N TRP A 314 21.61 7.53 -11.39
CA TRP A 314 21.36 8.15 -10.10
C TRP A 314 21.97 9.53 -9.96
N ALA A 315 23.21 9.71 -10.40
CA ALA A 315 23.86 11.02 -10.40
C ALA A 315 23.09 12.01 -11.27
N ARG A 316 22.73 11.62 -12.50
CA ARG A 316 21.94 12.46 -13.41
C ARG A 316 20.56 12.82 -12.86
N ARG A 317 19.81 11.82 -12.37
CA ARG A 317 18.47 12.04 -11.80
C ARG A 317 18.52 12.88 -10.52
N GLY A 318 19.60 12.71 -9.76
CA GLY A 318 19.83 13.42 -8.52
C GLY A 318 20.38 14.82 -8.71
N GLU A 319 20.82 15.22 -9.90
CA GLU A 319 21.65 16.42 -10.10
C GLU A 319 22.90 16.39 -9.20
N LEU A 320 23.58 15.24 -9.15
CA LEU A 320 24.82 15.03 -8.39
C LEU A 320 26.04 15.19 -9.30
N ASP A 321 27.20 15.49 -8.72
CA ASP A 321 28.46 15.47 -9.46
C ASP A 321 28.84 14.02 -9.84
N THR A 322 28.76 13.72 -11.14
CA THR A 322 29.03 12.37 -11.67
C THR A 322 30.43 11.87 -11.28
N GLY A 323 31.45 12.72 -11.37
CA GLY A 323 32.83 12.31 -11.05
C GLY A 323 33.02 11.98 -9.57
N ARG A 324 32.31 12.65 -8.67
CA ARG A 324 32.28 12.33 -7.24
C ARG A 324 31.52 11.04 -6.96
N CYS A 325 30.40 10.80 -7.63
CA CYS A 325 29.68 9.53 -7.56
C CYS A 325 30.53 8.36 -8.06
N GLU A 326 31.31 8.53 -9.12
CA GLU A 326 32.26 7.51 -9.62
C GLU A 326 33.34 7.17 -8.59
N ARG A 327 33.96 8.18 -7.97
CA ARG A 327 34.95 7.94 -6.90
C ARG A 327 34.36 7.23 -5.68
N LEU A 328 33.10 7.55 -5.33
CA LEU A 328 32.38 6.83 -4.28
C LEU A 328 32.12 5.38 -4.70
N LEU A 329 31.69 5.14 -5.94
CA LEU A 329 31.49 3.80 -6.48
C LEU A 329 32.77 2.96 -6.43
N ASP A 330 33.91 3.52 -6.85
CA ASP A 330 35.21 2.83 -6.77
C ASP A 330 35.53 2.41 -5.33
N THR A 331 35.25 3.30 -4.37
CA THR A 331 35.44 3.03 -2.94
C THR A 331 34.48 1.94 -2.45
N TRP A 332 33.21 1.99 -2.85
CA TRP A 332 32.19 1.00 -2.49
C TRP A 332 32.49 -0.39 -3.04
N LEU A 333 32.93 -0.48 -4.31
CA LEU A 333 33.34 -1.75 -4.92
C LEU A 333 34.63 -2.32 -4.29
N THR A 334 35.50 -1.45 -3.76
CA THR A 334 36.74 -1.88 -3.11
C THR A 334 36.52 -2.37 -1.69
N HIS A 335 35.66 -1.70 -0.91
CA HIS A 335 35.54 -1.90 0.54
C HIS A 335 34.18 -2.46 1.01
N GLY A 336 33.28 -2.79 0.09
CA GLY A 336 31.96 -3.33 0.46
C GLY A 336 31.12 -3.72 -0.74
N ALA A 337 31.69 -4.41 -1.73
CA ALA A 337 30.97 -4.82 -2.94
C ALA A 337 29.74 -5.69 -2.64
N ASP A 338 29.78 -6.45 -1.54
CA ASP A 338 28.68 -7.26 -1.02
C ASP A 338 27.48 -6.41 -0.52
N GLY A 339 27.67 -5.11 -0.34
CA GLY A 339 26.61 -4.17 0.01
C GLY A 339 25.64 -3.87 -1.14
N PHE A 340 26.00 -4.14 -2.40
CA PHE A 340 25.11 -3.88 -3.54
C PHE A 340 24.02 -4.94 -3.64
N HIS A 341 22.77 -4.47 -3.75
CA HIS A 341 21.60 -5.29 -3.96
C HIS A 341 20.81 -4.74 -5.15
N LEU A 342 20.45 -5.62 -6.07
CA LEU A 342 19.82 -5.29 -7.34
C LEU A 342 18.37 -5.71 -7.30
N VAL A 343 17.49 -4.84 -7.82
CA VAL A 343 16.12 -5.22 -8.13
C VAL A 343 16.04 -5.59 -9.60
N CYS A 344 15.63 -6.82 -9.86
CA CYS A 344 15.54 -7.38 -11.20
C CYS A 344 14.10 -7.41 -11.70
N ASP A 345 13.95 -7.34 -13.02
CA ASP A 345 12.69 -7.62 -13.68
C ASP A 345 12.49 -9.14 -13.91
N PRO A 346 11.37 -9.58 -14.53
CA PRO A 346 11.10 -11.00 -14.74
C PRO A 346 12.17 -11.76 -15.54
N ASP A 347 12.96 -11.05 -16.37
CA ASP A 347 14.04 -11.62 -17.18
C ASP A 347 15.39 -11.61 -16.44
N ASP A 348 15.36 -11.35 -15.12
CA ASP A 348 16.52 -11.18 -14.23
C ASP A 348 17.46 -10.03 -14.63
N HIS A 349 16.97 -9.08 -15.43
CA HIS A 349 17.75 -7.89 -15.78
C HIS A 349 17.71 -6.87 -14.62
N PRO A 350 18.86 -6.35 -14.13
CA PRO A 350 18.88 -5.34 -13.09
C PRO A 350 18.30 -4.00 -13.57
N VAL A 351 17.24 -3.53 -12.91
CA VAL A 351 16.52 -2.29 -13.25
C VAL A 351 16.51 -1.27 -12.12
N GLY A 352 17.27 -1.54 -11.08
CA GLY A 352 17.52 -0.67 -9.96
C GLY A 352 18.49 -1.31 -8.98
N MET A 353 18.96 -0.52 -8.02
CA MET A 353 19.87 -1.00 -6.99
C MET A 353 19.74 -0.20 -5.70
N THR A 354 20.24 -0.79 -4.64
CA THR A 354 20.53 -0.12 -3.38
C THR A 354 21.92 -0.53 -2.89
N TYR A 355 22.61 0.40 -2.23
CA TYR A 355 23.88 0.12 -1.54
C TYR A 355 23.62 0.08 -0.04
N ILE A 356 23.67 -1.12 0.54
CA ILE A 356 23.38 -1.42 1.95
C ILE A 356 24.46 -2.27 2.64
N PRO A 357 25.73 -1.82 2.68
CA PRO A 357 26.78 -2.58 3.33
C PRO A 357 26.47 -2.81 4.82
N ARG A 358 26.88 -3.97 5.32
CA ARG A 358 26.97 -4.23 6.76
C ARG A 358 28.02 -3.31 7.36
N ILE A 359 27.77 -2.78 8.55
CA ILE A 359 28.73 -1.92 9.26
C ILE A 359 29.81 -2.80 9.89
N THR A 360 30.97 -2.85 9.26
CA THR A 360 32.16 -3.61 9.66
C THR A 360 33.39 -2.70 9.60
N GLU A 361 34.52 -3.12 10.17
CA GLU A 361 35.76 -2.34 10.09
C GLU A 361 36.19 -2.07 8.64
N GLU A 362 35.96 -3.03 7.74
CA GLU A 362 36.27 -2.91 6.31
C GLU A 362 35.36 -1.89 5.61
N SER A 363 34.05 -1.93 5.88
CA SER A 363 33.08 -1.05 5.20
C SER A 363 33.07 0.38 5.74
N ILE A 364 33.66 0.65 6.90
CA ILE A 364 33.78 2.01 7.44
C ILE A 364 34.46 2.95 6.43
N ALA A 365 35.47 2.48 5.69
CA ALA A 365 36.12 3.27 4.65
C ALA A 365 35.17 3.73 3.53
N ALA A 366 34.15 2.92 3.22
CA ALA A 366 33.11 3.25 2.25
C ALA A 366 32.00 4.18 2.83
N ILE A 367 31.80 4.16 4.14
CA ILE A 367 30.74 4.90 4.84
C ILE A 367 31.22 6.30 5.29
N GLU A 368 32.47 6.39 5.75
CA GLU A 368 33.08 7.59 6.35
C GLU A 368 32.98 8.84 5.47
N PRO A 369 33.18 8.79 4.13
CA PRO A 369 33.02 9.97 3.28
C PRO A 369 31.62 10.58 3.32
N ILE A 370 30.59 9.78 3.64
CA ILE A 370 29.18 10.16 3.60
C ILE A 370 28.72 10.67 4.97
N VAL A 371 29.12 10.02 6.06
CA VAL A 371 28.71 10.37 7.44
C VAL A 371 29.71 11.29 8.16
N GLN A 372 30.95 11.36 7.66
CA GLN A 372 31.97 12.34 8.00
C GLN A 372 32.24 12.44 9.52
N GLN A 373 31.95 13.58 10.13
CA GLN A 373 32.21 13.83 11.55
C GLN A 373 31.44 12.90 12.49
N HIS A 374 30.41 12.22 11.98
CA HIS A 374 29.57 11.33 12.77
C HIS A 374 30.04 9.86 12.71
N THR A 375 31.11 9.55 11.97
CA THR A 375 31.58 8.16 11.78
C THR A 375 31.78 7.45 13.12
N ALA A 376 32.61 8.01 14.00
CA ALA A 376 32.92 7.39 15.29
C ALA A 376 31.65 7.09 16.11
N ASP A 377 30.79 8.08 16.31
CA ASP A 377 29.55 7.95 17.10
C ASP A 377 28.58 6.92 16.49
N LEU A 378 28.54 6.83 15.16
CA LEU A 378 27.65 5.94 14.44
C LEU A 378 28.20 4.52 14.33
N THR A 379 29.51 4.31 14.35
CA THR A 379 30.12 2.99 14.17
C THR A 379 30.65 2.37 15.46
N ASP A 380 30.58 3.09 16.60
CA ASP A 380 31.02 2.60 17.91
C ASP A 380 30.23 1.38 18.42
N SER A 381 28.98 1.23 17.95
CA SER A 381 28.18 0.03 18.21
C SER A 381 28.31 -0.96 17.04
N PRO A 382 28.81 -2.20 17.26
CA PRO A 382 29.00 -3.17 16.19
C PRO A 382 27.66 -3.59 15.57
N GLY A 383 27.67 -3.86 14.26
CA GLY A 383 26.54 -4.37 13.51
C GLY A 383 25.57 -3.31 12.96
N GLY A 384 24.59 -3.79 12.20
CA GLY A 384 23.65 -2.97 11.44
C GLY A 384 24.04 -2.78 9.98
N VAL A 385 23.18 -2.07 9.25
CA VAL A 385 23.42 -1.67 7.85
C VAL A 385 23.50 -0.17 7.71
N PHE A 386 24.29 0.28 6.74
CA PHE A 386 24.30 1.66 6.27
C PHE A 386 23.61 1.74 4.92
N VAL A 387 22.75 2.75 4.70
CA VAL A 387 22.02 2.97 3.44
C VAL A 387 22.57 4.24 2.80
N GLY A 388 23.38 4.07 1.75
CA GLY A 388 24.01 5.19 1.05
C GLY A 388 23.26 5.64 -0.21
N LEU A 389 22.62 4.69 -0.90
CA LEU A 389 22.04 4.92 -2.22
C LEU A 389 20.86 3.97 -2.44
N ALA A 390 19.80 4.48 -3.09
CA ALA A 390 18.73 3.67 -3.65
C ALA A 390 18.19 4.33 -4.93
N ILE A 391 18.17 3.57 -6.04
CA ILE A 391 17.62 4.00 -7.32
C ILE A 391 16.87 2.87 -8.02
N SER A 392 15.81 3.23 -8.74
CA SER A 392 15.25 2.41 -9.81
C SER A 392 15.03 3.25 -11.07
N GLU A 393 14.84 2.60 -12.20
CA GLU A 393 14.32 3.21 -13.42
C GLU A 393 13.01 3.97 -13.14
N GLN A 394 12.81 5.10 -13.84
CA GLN A 394 11.81 6.13 -13.52
C GLN A 394 10.37 5.61 -13.59
N ASP A 395 10.09 4.67 -14.50
CA ASP A 395 8.75 4.13 -14.74
C ASP A 395 8.47 2.81 -13.99
N ARG A 396 9.30 2.47 -13.00
CA ARG A 396 9.20 1.22 -12.22
C ARG A 396 9.02 1.46 -10.71
N PRO A 397 7.87 2.03 -10.26
CA PRO A 397 7.63 2.29 -8.84
C PRO A 397 7.60 1.02 -7.97
N ALA A 398 7.19 -0.13 -8.53
CA ALA A 398 7.22 -1.41 -7.84
C ALA A 398 8.66 -1.86 -7.51
N SER A 399 9.61 -1.63 -8.42
CA SER A 399 11.03 -1.90 -8.21
C SER A 399 11.60 -1.01 -7.10
N HIS A 400 11.26 0.28 -7.12
CA HIS A 400 11.65 1.18 -6.04
C HIS A 400 11.10 0.74 -4.68
N ALA A 401 9.81 0.40 -4.63
CA ALA A 401 9.16 -0.08 -3.41
C ALA A 401 9.80 -1.38 -2.88
N ALA A 402 10.22 -2.29 -3.77
CA ALA A 402 10.93 -3.49 -3.39
C ALA A 402 12.29 -3.21 -2.73
N LEU A 403 13.06 -2.26 -3.27
CA LEU A 403 14.30 -1.81 -2.66
C LEU A 403 14.05 -1.20 -1.27
N LEU A 404 13.03 -0.36 -1.12
CA LEU A 404 12.68 0.22 0.19
C LEU A 404 12.27 -0.83 1.22
N ARG A 405 11.48 -1.84 0.81
CA ARG A 405 11.15 -2.98 1.68
C ARG A 405 12.41 -3.76 2.07
N HIS A 406 13.29 -4.03 1.10
CA HIS A 406 14.55 -4.73 1.31
C HIS A 406 15.45 -3.99 2.32
N ILE A 407 15.62 -2.67 2.16
CA ILE A 407 16.38 -1.83 3.10
C ILE A 407 15.85 -1.96 4.54
N LEU A 408 14.53 -1.88 4.73
CA LEU A 408 13.93 -1.99 6.07
C LEU A 408 14.06 -3.40 6.65
N ILE A 409 13.86 -4.44 5.83
CA ILE A 409 14.04 -5.83 6.23
C ILE A 409 15.49 -6.07 6.65
N SER A 410 16.47 -5.68 5.84
CA SER A 410 17.90 -5.77 6.18
C SER A 410 18.24 -5.01 7.46
N GLY A 411 17.68 -3.80 7.64
CA GLY A 411 17.86 -3.03 8.87
C GLY A 411 17.34 -3.74 10.12
N VAL A 412 16.16 -4.37 10.03
CA VAL A 412 15.58 -5.14 11.14
C VAL A 412 16.39 -6.41 11.41
N SER A 413 16.78 -7.14 10.35
CA SER A 413 17.52 -8.39 10.46
C SER A 413 18.94 -8.19 11.01
N GLU A 414 19.59 -7.06 10.70
CA GLU A 414 20.89 -6.68 11.26
C GLU A 414 20.76 -5.85 12.57
N GLY A 415 19.53 -5.65 13.07
CA GLY A 415 19.24 -5.01 14.35
C GLY A 415 19.44 -3.49 14.39
N ARG A 416 19.87 -2.87 13.29
CA ARG A 416 20.09 -1.41 13.19
C ARG A 416 20.17 -0.98 11.72
N ALA A 417 19.66 0.21 11.42
CA ALA A 417 19.90 0.88 10.15
C ALA A 417 20.34 2.34 10.34
N ILE A 418 21.26 2.77 9.49
CA ILE A 418 21.73 4.15 9.37
C ILE A 418 21.44 4.60 7.94
N ILE A 419 20.80 5.75 7.77
CA ILE A 419 20.43 6.29 6.45
C ILE A 419 21.06 7.66 6.31
N ALA A 420 21.83 7.88 5.25
CA ALA A 420 22.32 9.20 4.90
C ALA A 420 21.75 9.61 3.54
N THR A 421 21.01 10.73 3.48
CA THR A 421 20.32 11.10 2.25
C THR A 421 20.14 12.62 2.08
N PRO A 422 20.52 13.18 0.90
CA PRO A 422 20.21 14.56 0.54
C PRO A 422 18.82 14.74 -0.07
N TRP A 423 18.06 13.66 -0.33
CA TRP A 423 16.76 13.75 -0.98
C TRP A 423 15.64 14.05 0.03
N PRO A 424 14.89 15.17 -0.14
CA PRO A 424 13.83 15.54 0.80
C PRO A 424 12.72 14.49 0.93
N GLU A 425 12.46 13.71 -0.13
CA GLU A 425 11.50 12.62 -0.12
C GLU A 425 11.91 11.50 0.85
N TYR A 426 13.16 11.04 0.78
CA TYR A 426 13.69 10.03 1.71
C TYR A 426 13.85 10.57 3.13
N GLN A 427 14.18 11.85 3.31
CA GLN A 427 14.18 12.50 4.63
C GLN A 427 12.79 12.47 5.27
N ARG A 428 11.75 12.86 4.52
CA ARG A 428 10.36 12.77 4.99
C ARG A 428 9.98 11.34 5.34
N LEU A 429 10.35 10.39 4.48
CA LEU A 429 10.05 8.98 4.67
C LEU A 429 10.77 8.40 5.91
N ALA A 430 12.05 8.70 6.12
CA ALA A 430 12.82 8.27 7.29
C ALA A 430 12.19 8.80 8.60
N ARG A 431 11.81 10.08 8.64
CA ARG A 431 11.09 10.67 9.78
C ARG A 431 9.74 10.00 10.00
N ARG A 432 9.00 9.69 8.93
CA ARG A 432 7.70 9.00 9.01
C ARG A 432 7.86 7.57 9.54
N PHE A 433 8.92 6.88 9.15
CA PHE A 433 9.29 5.59 9.74
C PHE A 433 9.80 5.71 11.19
N GLY A 434 9.90 6.91 11.75
CA GLY A 434 10.33 7.12 13.13
C GLY A 434 11.83 6.92 13.35
N PHE A 435 12.65 7.06 12.31
CA PHE A 435 14.09 7.15 12.46
C PHE A 435 14.45 8.44 13.19
N ALA A 436 15.42 8.37 14.10
CA ALA A 436 15.93 9.53 14.79
C ALA A 436 16.90 10.29 13.89
N HIS A 437 16.70 11.59 13.73
CA HIS A 437 17.69 12.47 13.10
C HIS A 437 18.91 12.56 14.01
N HIS A 438 20.07 12.21 13.47
CA HIS A 438 21.35 12.24 14.18
C HIS A 438 22.05 13.59 13.97
N GLY A 439 22.04 14.07 12.73
CA GLY A 439 22.69 15.32 12.34
C GLY A 439 22.85 15.40 10.83
N ASP A 440 23.56 16.43 10.39
CA ASP A 440 23.83 16.68 8.97
C ASP A 440 25.31 16.39 8.67
N ALA A 441 25.62 15.90 7.47
CA ALA A 441 27.00 15.83 6.98
C ALA A 441 27.57 17.26 6.89
N ARG A 442 28.83 17.45 7.32
CA ARG A 442 29.49 18.76 7.33
C ARG A 442 29.67 19.33 5.93
N HIS A 443 30.04 18.47 4.98
CA HIS A 443 30.23 18.77 3.58
C HIS A 443 29.20 18.00 2.77
N ASP A 444 28.77 18.54 1.63
CA ASP A 444 27.92 17.82 0.69
C ASP A 444 28.74 16.67 0.06
N PRO A 445 28.47 15.39 0.39
CA PRO A 445 29.26 14.28 -0.12
C PRO A 445 28.97 13.98 -1.61
N TYR A 446 27.97 14.64 -2.21
CA TYR A 446 27.54 14.45 -3.59
C TYR A 446 27.67 15.70 -4.47
N ASP A 447 28.05 16.84 -3.88
CA ASP A 447 28.15 18.16 -4.55
C ASP A 447 26.86 18.58 -5.29
N CYS A 448 25.72 18.30 -4.68
CA CYS A 448 24.39 18.56 -5.25
C CYS A 448 23.71 19.81 -4.67
N GLY A 449 24.43 20.59 -3.85
CA GLY A 449 23.92 21.78 -3.18
C GLY A 449 22.91 21.50 -2.06
N ARG A 450 22.73 20.24 -1.66
CA ARG A 450 21.74 19.82 -0.65
C ARG A 450 22.45 19.24 0.57
N ARG A 451 21.86 19.47 1.74
CA ARG A 451 22.35 18.88 2.99
C ARG A 451 21.98 17.41 3.04
N SER A 452 22.99 16.56 3.20
CA SER A 452 22.80 15.15 3.49
C SER A 452 22.46 15.00 4.98
N GLU A 453 21.22 14.64 5.27
CA GLU A 453 20.77 14.37 6.64
C GLU A 453 21.00 12.90 6.98
N ILE A 454 21.44 12.65 8.23
CA ILE A 454 21.76 11.33 8.73
C ILE A 454 20.72 10.93 9.77
N TYR A 455 20.20 9.72 9.59
CA TYR A 455 19.17 9.13 10.41
C TYR A 455 19.63 7.78 10.93
N HIS A 456 19.14 7.38 12.09
CA HIS A 456 19.37 6.03 12.59
C HIS A 456 18.14 5.47 13.30
N HIS A 457 18.01 4.14 13.26
CA HIS A 457 17.09 3.41 14.11
C HIS A 457 17.72 2.11 14.56
N ARG A 458 17.40 1.71 15.79
CA ARG A 458 17.78 0.41 16.35
C ARG A 458 16.54 -0.48 16.35
N PHE A 459 16.72 -1.71 15.89
CA PHE A 459 15.70 -2.73 15.76
C PHE A 459 16.01 -3.92 16.67
N THR A 460 16.57 -3.65 17.86
CA THR A 460 16.82 -4.69 18.85
C THR A 460 15.52 -5.43 19.17
N PRO A 461 15.56 -6.70 19.63
CA PRO A 461 14.35 -7.43 20.01
C PRO A 461 13.44 -6.68 21.00
N ALA A 462 14.02 -5.79 21.83
CA ALA A 462 13.27 -4.94 22.76
C ALA A 462 12.63 -3.70 22.10
N GLU A 463 13.26 -3.12 21.07
CA GLU A 463 12.80 -1.87 20.43
C GLU A 463 11.87 -2.12 19.24
N LEU A 464 12.04 -3.24 18.53
CA LEU A 464 11.26 -3.59 17.36
C LEU A 464 9.74 -3.57 17.61
N PRO A 465 9.20 -4.15 18.70
CA PRO A 465 7.76 -4.07 18.99
C PRO A 465 7.26 -2.63 19.14
N ALA A 466 8.01 -1.78 19.85
CA ALA A 466 7.65 -0.37 20.05
C ALA A 466 7.70 0.43 18.74
N TRP A 467 8.65 0.12 17.85
CA TRP A 467 8.69 0.72 16.51
C TRP A 467 7.49 0.33 15.67
N LEU A 468 7.13 -0.97 15.64
CA LEU A 468 5.94 -1.45 14.95
C LEU A 468 4.65 -0.85 15.52
N ASP A 469 4.55 -0.68 16.85
CA ASP A 469 3.44 0.03 17.49
C ASP A 469 3.30 1.47 17.01
N ARG A 470 4.42 2.19 16.89
CA ARG A 470 4.39 3.56 16.35
C ARG A 470 3.91 3.57 14.91
N LEU A 471 4.39 2.66 14.06
CA LEU A 471 3.93 2.56 12.67
C LEU A 471 2.44 2.24 12.56
N SER A 472 1.94 1.27 13.32
CA SER A 472 0.51 0.95 13.36
C SER A 472 -0.35 2.10 13.90
N ALA A 473 0.20 2.90 14.82
CA ALA A 473 -0.47 4.10 15.32
C ALA A 473 -0.60 5.19 14.26
N LEU A 474 0.33 5.27 13.29
CA LEU A 474 0.23 6.19 12.14
C LEU A 474 -0.96 5.85 11.25
N GLY A 475 -1.16 4.57 10.90
CA GLY A 475 -2.32 4.15 10.12
C GLY A 475 -3.64 4.20 10.90
N SER A 476 -3.58 4.02 12.22
CA SER A 476 -4.72 4.20 13.11
C SER A 476 -5.13 5.68 13.29
N ALA A 477 -4.23 6.63 12.97
CA ALA A 477 -4.54 8.04 12.86
C ALA A 477 -5.46 8.25 11.64
N THR A 478 -6.76 8.22 11.92
CA THR A 478 -7.83 7.97 10.96
C THR A 478 -7.91 9.05 9.87
N PRO A 479 -7.92 8.72 8.56
CA PRO A 479 -8.57 9.55 7.55
C PRO A 479 -10.06 9.18 7.52
N GLY A 480 -10.88 10.01 8.17
CA GLY A 480 -12.34 9.94 8.16
C GLY A 480 -12.95 10.16 9.55
N PRO A 481 -13.87 11.12 9.73
CA PRO A 481 -14.34 11.48 11.04
C PRO A 481 -15.49 10.54 11.48
N GLY A 482 -15.13 9.43 12.13
CA GLY A 482 -16.10 8.59 12.86
C GLY A 482 -16.46 9.19 14.23
N PRO A 483 -17.49 8.66 14.93
CA PRO A 483 -17.94 9.20 16.23
C PRO A 483 -16.79 9.37 17.25
N ARG A 484 -15.92 8.36 17.38
CA ARG A 484 -14.75 8.41 18.28
C ARG A 484 -13.72 9.48 17.89
N TRP A 485 -13.56 9.75 16.59
CA TRP A 485 -12.67 10.82 16.11
C TRP A 485 -13.23 12.18 16.52
N TYR A 486 -14.54 12.41 16.29
CA TYR A 486 -15.20 13.65 16.72
C TYR A 486 -15.13 13.82 18.24
N THR A 487 -15.35 12.77 19.03
CA THR A 487 -15.19 12.81 20.50
C THR A 487 -13.79 13.26 20.90
N GLY A 488 -12.75 12.70 20.24
CA GLY A 488 -11.35 13.07 20.48
C GLY A 488 -11.04 14.52 20.10
N GLN A 489 -11.51 14.98 18.93
CA GLN A 489 -11.27 16.34 18.45
C GLN A 489 -12.04 17.39 19.25
N VAL A 490 -13.29 17.12 19.62
CA VAL A 490 -14.08 18.00 20.49
C VAL A 490 -13.41 18.16 21.85
N LYS A 491 -12.94 17.06 22.44
CA LYS A 491 -12.20 17.11 23.72
C LYS A 491 -10.93 17.98 23.62
N LYS A 492 -10.16 17.83 22.54
CA LYS A 492 -8.96 18.66 22.30
C LYS A 492 -9.32 20.14 22.09
N ALA A 493 -10.33 20.43 21.27
CA ALA A 493 -10.79 21.79 21.01
C ALA A 493 -11.31 22.48 22.28
N LEU A 494 -12.07 21.77 23.13
CA LEU A 494 -12.54 22.28 24.42
C LEU A 494 -11.37 22.60 25.37
N ALA A 495 -10.30 21.80 25.37
CA ALA A 495 -9.10 22.08 26.16
C ALA A 495 -8.34 23.33 25.67
N LEU A 496 -8.44 23.66 24.38
CA LEU A 496 -7.79 24.81 23.74
C LEU A 496 -8.71 26.02 23.59
N LEU A 497 -9.92 25.99 24.15
CA LEU A 497 -10.99 26.96 23.90
C LEU A 497 -10.63 28.43 24.24
N HIS A 498 -9.62 28.63 25.11
CA HIS A 498 -9.15 29.95 25.53
C HIS A 498 -7.85 30.39 24.86
N ASP A 499 -7.33 29.59 23.91
CA ASP A 499 -6.11 29.86 23.15
C ASP A 499 -6.46 29.87 21.64
N PRO A 500 -6.81 31.05 21.08
CA PRO A 500 -7.28 31.16 19.70
C PRO A 500 -6.25 30.68 18.67
N ALA A 501 -4.95 30.90 18.94
CA ALA A 501 -3.88 30.50 18.04
C ALA A 501 -3.82 28.97 17.92
N ARG A 502 -3.82 28.26 19.06
CA ARG A 502 -3.80 26.79 19.06
C ARG A 502 -5.13 26.16 18.67
N LEU A 503 -6.25 26.86 18.89
CA LEU A 503 -7.56 26.40 18.45
C LEU A 503 -7.72 26.47 16.93
N ALA A 504 -7.01 27.39 16.25
CA ALA A 504 -7.00 27.49 14.79
C ALA A 504 -6.46 26.21 14.12
N ASP A 505 -5.52 25.52 14.78
CA ASP A 505 -4.95 24.26 14.31
C ASP A 505 -5.89 23.04 14.48
N SER A 506 -7.08 23.24 15.07
CA SER A 506 -8.03 22.15 15.25
C SER A 506 -8.60 21.69 13.90
N PRO A 507 -8.62 20.39 13.58
CA PRO A 507 -9.26 19.86 12.36
C PRO A 507 -10.76 20.18 12.24
N LEU A 508 -11.42 20.57 13.35
CA LEU A 508 -12.82 20.95 13.35
C LEU A 508 -13.06 22.33 12.68
N THR A 509 -12.03 23.18 12.52
CA THR A 509 -12.15 24.48 11.85
C THR A 509 -12.41 24.34 10.35
N ALA A 510 -12.00 23.22 9.76
CA ALA A 510 -12.24 22.88 8.36
C ALA A 510 -13.66 22.38 8.09
N LEU A 511 -14.50 22.21 9.12
CA LEU A 511 -15.88 21.80 8.92
C LEU A 511 -16.72 22.94 8.30
N PRO A 512 -17.62 22.63 7.36
CA PRO A 512 -18.49 23.64 6.75
C PRO A 512 -19.28 24.43 7.80
N GLY A 513 -19.27 25.77 7.69
CA GLY A 513 -20.02 26.66 8.58
C GLY A 513 -19.32 27.01 9.90
N VAL A 514 -18.13 26.45 10.18
CA VAL A 514 -17.36 26.76 11.39
C VAL A 514 -16.57 28.05 11.27
N GLY A 515 -16.10 28.43 10.08
CA GLY A 515 -15.52 29.76 9.83
C GLY A 515 -14.24 30.07 10.63
N GLY A 516 -13.39 29.06 10.89
CA GLY A 516 -12.12 29.23 11.60
C GLY A 516 -12.20 29.09 13.12
N ALA A 517 -11.15 29.52 13.84
CA ALA A 517 -11.02 29.33 15.29
C ALA A 517 -12.12 30.03 16.09
N GLU A 518 -12.50 31.25 15.70
CA GLU A 518 -13.52 32.04 16.38
C GLU A 518 -14.90 31.42 16.24
N GLY A 519 -15.28 30.99 15.03
CA GLY A 519 -16.56 30.33 14.84
C GLY A 519 -16.59 28.91 15.41
N LEU A 520 -15.46 28.18 15.47
CA LEU A 520 -15.37 26.92 16.23
C LEU A 520 -15.62 27.14 17.72
N ARG A 521 -15.00 28.18 18.29
CA ARG A 521 -15.24 28.57 19.67
C ARG A 521 -16.69 28.93 19.91
N ALA A 522 -17.27 29.80 19.08
CA ALA A 522 -18.67 30.21 19.19
C ALA A 522 -19.61 29.00 19.15
N LEU A 523 -19.41 28.09 18.20
CA LEU A 523 -20.22 26.89 18.06
C LEU A 523 -20.12 25.96 19.28
N LEU A 524 -18.91 25.74 19.82
CA LEU A 524 -18.73 24.93 21.03
C LEU A 524 -19.41 25.56 22.26
N VAL A 525 -19.33 26.89 22.41
CA VAL A 525 -20.00 27.61 23.51
C VAL A 525 -21.52 27.48 23.36
N THR A 526 -22.07 27.82 22.19
CA THR A 526 -23.50 27.70 21.91
C THR A 526 -24.01 26.29 22.14
N ALA A 527 -23.27 25.27 21.70
CA ALA A 527 -23.67 23.89 21.90
C ALA A 527 -23.66 23.48 23.39
N ILE A 528 -22.73 24.00 24.20
CA ILE A 528 -22.74 23.78 25.66
C ILE A 528 -23.95 24.48 26.30
N ASP A 529 -24.27 25.70 25.88
CA ASP A 529 -25.42 26.45 26.41
C ASP A 529 -26.75 25.78 26.07
N GLU A 530 -26.88 25.23 24.86
CA GLU A 530 -28.04 24.42 24.47
C GLU A 530 -28.15 23.13 25.28
N LEU A 531 -27.02 22.45 25.58
CA LEU A 531 -27.04 21.30 26.48
C LEU A 531 -27.56 21.71 27.86
N ILE A 532 -27.13 22.86 28.40
CA ILE A 532 -27.60 23.39 29.69
C ILE A 532 -29.11 23.65 29.67
N ALA A 533 -29.63 24.17 28.55
CA ALA A 533 -31.05 24.50 28.35
C ALA A 533 -31.94 23.27 28.05
N SER A 534 -31.35 22.08 27.89
CA SER A 534 -32.11 20.86 27.61
C SER A 534 -33.14 20.53 28.70
N GLY A 535 -34.34 20.12 28.29
CA GLY A 535 -35.37 19.62 29.20
C GLY A 535 -35.04 18.25 29.82
N GLU A 536 -34.05 17.53 29.27
CA GLU A 536 -33.60 16.26 29.82
C GLU A 536 -32.59 16.48 30.95
N PRO A 537 -32.86 16.02 32.19
CA PRO A 537 -32.01 16.33 33.35
C PRO A 537 -30.56 15.87 33.21
N ALA A 538 -30.31 14.73 32.58
CA ALA A 538 -28.98 14.17 32.39
C ALA A 538 -28.14 15.00 31.41
N THR A 539 -28.76 15.44 30.31
CA THR A 539 -28.18 16.30 29.28
C THR A 539 -27.90 17.71 29.82
N ALA A 540 -28.87 18.30 30.54
CA ALA A 540 -28.71 19.57 31.24
C ALA A 540 -27.55 19.56 32.24
N GLN A 541 -27.41 18.46 32.99
CA GLN A 541 -26.32 18.28 33.95
C GLN A 541 -24.96 18.10 33.25
N ALA A 542 -24.92 17.42 32.10
CA ALA A 542 -23.70 17.31 31.28
C ALA A 542 -23.25 18.67 30.74
N GLY A 543 -24.17 19.50 30.24
CA GLY A 543 -23.89 20.88 29.84
C GLY A 543 -23.31 21.72 30.99
N ARG A 544 -23.91 21.64 32.19
CA ARG A 544 -23.39 22.32 33.39
C ARG A 544 -21.99 21.88 33.78
N VAL A 545 -21.68 20.58 33.64
CA VAL A 545 -20.33 20.03 33.87
C VAL A 545 -19.32 20.60 32.88
N LEU A 546 -19.65 20.59 31.58
CA LEU A 546 -18.78 21.13 30.53
C LEU A 546 -18.53 22.64 30.74
N HIS A 547 -19.57 23.41 31.03
CA HIS A 547 -19.44 24.84 31.30
C HIS A 547 -18.58 25.11 32.54
N ALA A 548 -18.80 24.37 33.63
CA ALA A 548 -18.03 24.55 34.87
C ALA A 548 -16.54 24.22 34.71
N TYR A 549 -16.21 23.27 33.82
CA TYR A 549 -14.83 22.80 33.62
C TYR A 549 -14.09 23.55 32.50
N TYR A 550 -14.69 23.68 31.30
CA TYR A 550 -14.02 24.26 30.13
C TYR A 550 -14.25 25.77 29.97
N LEU A 551 -15.43 26.30 30.31
CA LEU A 551 -15.73 27.73 30.09
C LEU A 551 -15.26 28.62 31.25
N ARG A 552 -15.35 28.13 32.49
CA ARG A 552 -14.83 28.85 33.65
C ARG A 552 -13.33 28.60 33.82
N ARG A 553 -12.51 29.61 33.53
CA ARG A 553 -11.04 29.54 33.70
C ARG A 553 -10.68 29.07 35.13
N ARG A 554 -9.66 28.19 35.23
CA ARG A 554 -8.95 27.77 36.46
C ARG A 554 -9.66 26.78 37.41
N THR A 555 -10.53 25.89 36.93
CA THR A 555 -11.11 24.84 37.79
C THR A 555 -10.53 23.46 37.44
N ASN A 556 -9.95 22.75 38.42
CA ASN A 556 -9.58 21.34 38.25
C ASN A 556 -10.83 20.43 38.35
N HIS A 557 -10.75 19.17 37.91
CA HIS A 557 -11.92 18.27 37.89
C HIS A 557 -12.61 18.14 39.26
N LEU A 558 -11.83 18.12 40.35
CA LEU A 558 -12.36 18.00 41.71
C LEU A 558 -13.15 19.25 42.11
N GLY A 559 -12.61 20.45 41.85
CA GLY A 559 -13.29 21.71 42.13
C GLY A 559 -14.56 21.91 41.32
N ALA A 560 -14.61 21.41 40.08
CA ALA A 560 -15.82 21.44 39.26
C ALA A 560 -16.90 20.49 39.82
N ALA A 561 -16.51 19.28 40.22
CA ALA A 561 -17.42 18.30 40.83
C ALA A 561 -18.01 18.80 42.15
N THR A 562 -17.18 19.33 43.06
CA THR A 562 -17.62 19.87 44.36
C THR A 562 -18.63 21.00 44.20
N ARG A 563 -18.38 21.93 43.27
CA ARG A 563 -19.27 23.08 43.02
C ARG A 563 -20.63 22.69 42.47
N LEU A 564 -20.69 21.59 41.73
CA LEU A 564 -21.93 21.05 41.18
C LEU A 564 -22.59 20.03 42.12
N HIS A 565 -22.04 19.83 43.32
CA HIS A 565 -22.50 18.83 44.30
C HIS A 565 -22.60 17.41 43.69
N LEU A 566 -21.63 17.04 42.85
CA LEU A 566 -21.58 15.73 42.20
C LEU A 566 -20.51 14.83 42.82
N SER A 567 -20.81 13.54 42.92
CA SER A 567 -19.77 12.54 43.16
C SER A 567 -18.80 12.51 41.97
N ARG A 568 -17.56 12.08 42.22
CA ARG A 568 -16.52 11.95 41.19
C ARG A 568 -16.97 11.06 40.02
N ALA A 569 -17.62 9.93 40.31
CA ALA A 569 -18.10 9.01 39.29
C ALA A 569 -19.21 9.64 38.42
N THR A 570 -20.17 10.35 39.04
CA THR A 570 -21.22 11.05 38.32
C THR A 570 -20.67 12.19 37.48
N TYR A 571 -19.68 12.93 37.99
CA TYR A 571 -18.99 13.99 37.25
C TYR A 571 -18.37 13.47 35.95
N PHE A 572 -17.54 12.42 36.01
CA PHE A 572 -16.89 11.88 34.80
C PHE A 572 -17.89 11.29 33.82
N ARG A 573 -18.92 10.58 34.31
CA ARG A 573 -19.99 10.05 33.46
C ARG A 573 -20.73 11.16 32.71
N ARG A 574 -21.02 12.28 33.36
CA ARG A 574 -21.69 13.45 32.75
C ARG A 574 -20.76 14.22 31.82
N LEU A 575 -19.47 14.30 32.16
CA LEU A 575 -18.45 14.89 31.29
C LEU A 575 -18.32 14.11 29.97
N ASP A 576 -18.15 12.79 30.04
CA ASP A 576 -18.02 11.93 28.85
C ASP A 576 -19.30 11.93 28.01
N HIS A 577 -20.47 11.89 28.66
CA HIS A 577 -21.75 12.02 28.00
C HIS A 577 -21.89 13.35 27.24
N GLY A 578 -21.54 14.47 27.87
CA GLY A 578 -21.58 15.78 27.21
C GLY A 578 -20.64 15.88 26.00
N ILE A 579 -19.40 15.37 26.11
CA ILE A 579 -18.45 15.34 24.99
C ILE A 579 -18.99 14.49 23.83
N THR A 580 -19.67 13.38 24.15
CA THR A 580 -20.29 12.50 23.15
C THR A 580 -21.42 13.20 22.39
N LEU A 581 -22.32 13.88 23.10
CA LEU A 581 -23.41 14.65 22.49
C LEU A 581 -22.90 15.79 21.60
N LEU A 582 -21.84 16.49 22.02
CA LEU A 582 -21.19 17.49 21.17
C LEU A 582 -20.59 16.86 19.90
N ALA A 583 -19.91 15.73 20.03
CA ALA A 583 -19.32 15.01 18.89
C ALA A 583 -20.36 14.53 17.88
N GLU A 584 -21.51 14.02 18.34
CA GLU A 584 -22.64 13.61 17.49
C GLU A 584 -23.21 14.78 16.68
N ARG A 585 -23.24 15.99 17.27
CA ARG A 585 -23.67 17.20 16.57
C ARG A 585 -22.76 17.57 15.41
N PHE A 586 -21.43 17.48 15.59
CA PHE A 586 -20.47 17.72 14.51
C PHE A 586 -20.53 16.63 13.43
N LEU A 587 -20.80 15.38 13.82
CA LEU A 587 -21.04 14.27 12.88
C LEU A 587 -22.31 14.50 12.03
N GLY A 588 -23.39 14.98 12.65
CA GLY A 588 -24.65 15.32 11.97
C GLY A 588 -24.55 16.53 11.04
N ALA A 589 -23.80 17.57 11.44
CA ALA A 589 -23.53 18.75 10.60
C ALA A 589 -22.72 18.42 9.33
N GLY A 590 -21.82 17.43 9.41
CA GLY A 590 -21.10 16.91 8.25
C GLY A 590 -21.96 16.06 7.30
N SER A 591 -23.03 15.45 7.79
CA SER A 591 -23.86 14.48 7.06
C SER A 591 -25.09 15.10 6.35
N THR A 592 -25.65 16.18 6.91
CA THR A 592 -26.97 16.72 6.54
C THR A 592 -27.05 17.52 5.22
N ARG A 593 -25.93 17.72 4.50
CA ARG A 593 -25.95 18.34 3.15
C ARG A 593 -25.55 17.40 2.00
N HIS A 594 -25.18 16.15 2.27
CA HIS A 594 -24.99 15.15 1.21
C HIS A 594 -26.32 14.60 0.66
N SER A 595 -27.45 14.90 1.30
CA SER A 595 -28.81 14.45 0.91
C SER A 595 -29.73 15.55 0.37
N ALA A 596 -29.32 16.83 0.40
CA ALA A 596 -30.14 17.96 -0.05
C ALA A 596 -29.56 18.60 -1.33
N GLY A 597 -29.57 17.82 -2.42
CA GLY A 597 -29.22 18.28 -3.78
C GLY A 597 -30.19 17.78 -4.84
N GLY A 598 -31.38 17.32 -4.45
CA GLY A 598 -32.51 17.10 -5.34
C GLY A 598 -33.54 18.20 -5.12
N SER A 599 -33.69 19.08 -6.09
CA SER A 599 -34.90 19.89 -6.26
C SER A 599 -35.57 19.47 -7.57
N PRO A 600 -36.91 19.55 -7.64
CA PRO A 600 -37.75 18.94 -8.69
C PRO A 600 -37.47 19.46 -10.10
#